data_AF-A0A318D4I0-F1
#
_entry.id   AF-A0A318D4I0-F1
#
_cell.length_a   1.000
_cell.length_b   1.000
_cell.length_c   1.000
_cell.angle_alpha   90.00
_cell.angle_beta   90.00
_cell.angle_gamma   90.00
#
_symmetry.space_group_name_H-M   'P 1'
#
loop_
_entity.id
_entity.type
_entity.pdbx_description
1 polymer ?
#
loop_
_entity_poly.entity_id
_entity_poly.type
_entity_poly.pdbx_seq_one_letter_code
_entity_poly.pdbx_strand_id
1 'polypeptide(L)'
;MHLTLQQLLIFIGSIGIILLIFWLLHALYFFLKYQKGMEKELMGDDYYSGGFLYDGMRVMLYGHYILFPKRARRAGVHDFFSDLEPRIKRHLLIHWFGLVIGGLIAFIPAILLYFQ
;
A
#
# COMPACT_ATOMS: atom_id res chain seq x y z
N MET A 1 12.19 32.89 -12.18
CA MET A 1 13.11 32.25 -11.22
C MET A 1 13.28 30.80 -11.65
N HIS A 2 14.46 30.40 -12.13
CA HIS A 2 14.71 29.02 -12.57
C HIS A 2 15.20 28.20 -11.37
N LEU A 3 14.52 27.09 -11.07
CA LEU A 3 14.97 26.13 -10.05
C LEU A 3 16.19 25.37 -10.58
N THR A 4 17.18 25.13 -9.72
CA THR A 4 18.26 24.20 -10.05
C THR A 4 17.74 22.76 -10.03
N LEU A 5 18.42 21.85 -10.74
CA LEU A 5 18.06 20.42 -10.72
C LEU A 5 18.02 19.88 -9.29
N GLN A 6 19.00 20.26 -8.46
CA GLN A 6 19.05 19.87 -7.05
C GLN A 6 17.81 20.35 -6.27
N GLN A 7 17.41 21.62 -6.44
CA GLN A 7 16.21 22.17 -5.78
C GLN A 7 14.94 21.45 -6.24
N LEU A 8 14.85 21.10 -7.53
CA LEU A 8 13.72 20.34 -8.06
C LEU A 8 13.65 18.93 -7.45
N LEU A 9 14.77 18.22 -7.36
CA LEU A 9 14.83 16.88 -6.77
C LEU A 9 14.46 16.89 -5.28
N ILE A 10 14.95 17.87 -4.51
CA ILE A 10 14.59 18.04 -3.11
C ILE A 10 13.08 18.30 -2.97
N PHE A 11 12.52 19.18 -3.80
CA PHE A 11 11.09 19.48 -3.80
C PHE A 11 10.23 18.24 -4.09
N ILE A 12 10.56 17.48 -5.15
CA ILE A 12 9.85 16.24 -5.50
C ILE A 12 9.96 15.20 -4.39
N GLY A 13 11.16 14.99 -3.85
CA GLY A 13 11.38 14.07 -2.73
C GLY A 13 10.56 14.45 -1.50
N SER A 14 10.46 15.75 -1.20
CA SER A 14 9.66 16.27 -0.08
C SER A 14 8.16 15.99 -0.26
N ILE A 15 7.63 16.16 -1.49
CA ILE A 15 6.26 15.76 -1.83
C ILE A 15 6.08 14.25 -1.64
N GLY A 16 7.05 13.43 -2.08
CA GLY A 16 7.05 11.98 -1.88
C GLY A 16 6.93 11.59 -0.41
N ILE A 17 7.69 12.23 0.48
CA ILE A 17 7.64 11.99 1.93
C ILE A 17 6.26 12.35 2.49
N ILE A 18 5.69 13.50 2.10
CA ILE A 18 4.34 13.90 2.54
C ILE A 18 3.30 12.86 2.10
N LEU A 19 3.37 12.39 0.85
CA LEU A 19 2.48 11.34 0.34
C LEU A 19 2.63 10.02 1.12
N LEU A 20 3.86 9.64 1.49
CA LEU A 20 4.11 8.46 2.33
C LEU A 20 3.52 8.60 3.74
N ILE A 21 3.56 9.79 4.34
CA ILE A 21 2.92 10.04 5.64
C ILE A 21 1.40 9.90 5.51
N PHE A 22 0.78 10.51 4.50
CA PHE A 22 -0.66 10.33 4.25
C PHE A 22 -1.02 8.87 3.99
N TRP A 23 -0.18 8.15 3.24
CA TRP A 23 -0.35 6.72 3.00
C TRP A 23 -0.27 5.91 4.31
N LEU A 24 0.69 6.19 5.19
CA LEU A 24 0.81 5.55 6.51
C LEU A 24 -0.41 5.79 7.39
N LEU A 25 -0.93 7.03 7.43
CA LEU A 25 -2.15 7.36 8.17
C LEU A 25 -3.37 6.62 7.62
N HIS A 26 -3.49 6.56 6.29
CA HIS A 26 -4.52 5.79 5.62
C HIS A 26 -4.39 4.28 5.92
N ALA A 27 -3.16 3.76 6.01
CA ALA A 27 -2.91 2.38 6.38
C ALA A 27 -3.25 2.05 7.82
N LEU A 28 -2.91 2.95 8.75
CA LEU A 28 -3.34 2.83 10.13
C LEU A 28 -4.87 2.83 10.24
N TYR A 29 -5.54 3.75 9.54
CA TYR A 29 -7.00 3.77 9.50
C TYR A 29 -7.60 2.46 8.96
N PHE A 30 -7.05 1.91 7.88
CA PHE A 30 -7.52 0.65 7.32
C PHE A 30 -7.30 -0.53 8.26
N PHE A 31 -6.12 -0.60 8.88
CA PHE A 31 -5.77 -1.61 9.88
C PHE A 31 -6.78 -1.62 11.04
N LEU A 32 -7.05 -0.43 11.61
CA LEU A 32 -7.94 -0.28 12.75
C LEU A 32 -9.41 -0.58 12.41
N LYS A 33 -9.85 -0.25 11.19
CA LYS A 33 -11.27 -0.28 10.85
C LYS A 33 -11.72 -1.51 10.06
N TYR A 34 -10.92 -1.97 9.11
CA TYR A 34 -11.37 -2.95 8.12
C TYR A 34 -10.57 -4.26 8.19
N GLN A 35 -9.26 -4.17 8.40
CA GLN A 35 -8.37 -5.31 8.19
C GLN A 35 -8.71 -6.51 9.07
N LYS A 36 -8.91 -6.30 10.38
CA LYS A 36 -9.20 -7.38 11.32
C LYS A 36 -10.46 -8.17 10.96
N GLY A 37 -11.53 -7.48 10.55
CA GLY A 37 -12.79 -8.14 10.17
C GLY A 37 -12.62 -8.96 8.90
N MET A 38 -12.03 -8.34 7.87
CA MET A 38 -11.76 -8.97 6.59
C MET A 38 -10.84 -10.20 6.72
N GLU A 39 -9.76 -10.10 7.50
CA GLU A 39 -8.83 -11.22 7.67
C GLU A 39 -9.43 -12.37 8.47
N LYS A 40 -10.30 -12.09 9.45
CA LYS A 40 -11.05 -13.14 10.16
C LYS A 40 -12.01 -13.89 9.23
N GLU A 41 -12.67 -13.18 8.34
CA GLU A 41 -13.56 -13.80 7.35
C GLU A 41 -12.78 -14.66 6.34
N LEU A 42 -11.60 -14.18 5.92
CA LEU A 42 -10.73 -14.90 4.99
C LEU A 42 -10.08 -16.14 5.61
N MET A 43 -9.60 -16.05 6.85
CA MET A 43 -8.76 -17.08 7.49
C MET A 43 -9.52 -17.98 8.46
N GLY A 44 -10.71 -17.59 8.91
CA GLY A 44 -11.47 -18.35 9.90
C GLY A 44 -10.67 -18.61 11.18
N ASP A 45 -10.55 -19.88 11.55
CA ASP A 45 -9.85 -20.34 12.76
C ASP A 45 -8.33 -20.17 12.69
N ASP A 46 -7.76 -20.04 11.48
CA ASP A 46 -6.32 -19.81 11.28
C ASP A 46 -5.92 -18.34 11.44
N TYR A 47 -6.86 -17.47 11.82
CA TYR A 47 -6.60 -16.05 11.97
C TYR A 47 -5.55 -15.77 13.06
N TYR A 48 -4.46 -15.10 12.64
CA TYR A 48 -3.41 -14.62 13.53
C TYR A 48 -3.00 -13.18 13.18
N SER A 49 -2.82 -12.35 14.22
CA SER A 49 -2.33 -10.98 14.10
C SER A 49 -0.97 -10.85 14.77
N GLY A 50 0.02 -10.42 14.00
CA GLY A 50 1.36 -10.04 14.49
C GLY A 50 1.48 -8.54 14.76
N GLY A 51 0.37 -7.79 14.70
CA GLY A 51 0.33 -6.34 14.84
C GLY A 51 0.54 -5.59 13.51
N PHE A 52 0.46 -4.26 13.58
CA PHE A 52 0.35 -3.38 12.40
C PHE A 52 1.41 -3.63 11.31
N LEU A 53 2.69 -3.72 11.67
CA LEU A 53 3.76 -3.87 10.69
C LEU A 53 3.75 -5.26 10.02
N TYR A 54 3.53 -6.31 10.81
CA TYR A 54 3.47 -7.68 10.30
C TYR A 54 2.24 -7.88 9.41
N ASP A 55 1.07 -7.47 9.91
CA ASP A 55 -0.21 -7.60 9.22
C ASP A 55 -0.26 -6.68 7.98
N GLY A 56 0.44 -5.53 8.01
CA GLY A 56 0.56 -4.60 6.89
C GLY A 56 1.20 -5.21 5.63
N MET A 57 2.12 -6.18 5.79
CA MET A 57 2.69 -6.90 4.64
C MET A 57 1.63 -7.68 3.87
N ARG A 58 0.63 -8.24 4.57
CA ARG A 58 -0.47 -8.98 3.93
C ARG A 58 -1.40 -8.05 3.16
N VAL A 59 -1.63 -6.82 3.64
CA VAL A 59 -2.44 -5.81 2.95
C VAL A 59 -1.92 -5.52 1.55
N MET A 60 -0.60 -5.44 1.38
CA MET A 60 0.01 -5.29 0.06
C MET A 60 -0.28 -6.46 -0.86
N LEU A 61 -0.26 -7.69 -0.33
CA LEU A 61 -0.62 -8.89 -1.09
C LEU A 61 -2.09 -8.90 -1.48
N TYR A 62 -2.98 -8.41 -0.62
CA TYR A 62 -4.42 -8.32 -0.89
C TYR A 62 -4.75 -7.33 -2.01
N GLY A 63 -4.13 -6.15 -2.01
CA GLY A 63 -4.25 -5.21 -3.12
C GLY A 63 -3.77 -5.83 -4.44
N HIS A 64 -2.71 -6.63 -4.37
CA HIS A 64 -2.20 -7.38 -5.51
C HIS A 64 -3.18 -8.47 -6.00
N TYR A 65 -3.90 -9.15 -5.10
CA TYR A 65 -4.93 -10.12 -5.50
C TYR A 65 -6.11 -9.49 -6.24
N ILE A 66 -6.47 -8.25 -5.91
CA ILE A 66 -7.50 -7.49 -6.65
C ILE A 66 -7.02 -7.18 -8.07
N LEU A 67 -5.76 -6.74 -8.23
CA LEU A 67 -5.19 -6.35 -9.53
C LEU A 67 -4.90 -7.56 -10.43
N PHE A 68 -4.55 -8.71 -9.85
CA PHE A 68 -4.09 -9.88 -10.59
C PHE A 68 -4.92 -11.14 -10.28
N PRO A 69 -6.13 -11.27 -10.87
CA PRO A 69 -7.04 -12.39 -10.62
C PRO A 69 -6.43 -13.77 -10.85
N LYS A 70 -5.53 -13.92 -11.83
CA LYS A 70 -4.81 -15.18 -12.09
C LYS A 70 -3.94 -15.61 -10.89
N ARG A 71 -3.39 -14.66 -10.14
CA ARG A 71 -2.61 -14.95 -8.93
C ARG A 71 -3.54 -15.25 -7.75
N ALA A 72 -4.63 -14.51 -7.61
CA ALA A 72 -5.65 -14.78 -6.60
C ALA A 72 -6.24 -16.19 -6.74
N ARG A 73 -6.54 -16.64 -7.96
CA ARG A 73 -7.01 -18.01 -8.24
C ARG A 73 -6.00 -19.07 -7.85
N ARG A 74 -4.72 -18.87 -8.15
CA ARG A 74 -3.63 -19.79 -7.73
C ARG A 74 -3.49 -19.89 -6.22
N ALA A 75 -3.80 -18.81 -5.50
CA ALA A 75 -3.79 -18.77 -4.05
C ALA A 75 -5.11 -19.24 -3.41
N GLY A 76 -6.13 -19.61 -4.20
CA GLY A 76 -7.43 -20.06 -3.69
C GLY A 76 -8.29 -18.97 -3.04
N VAL A 77 -7.93 -17.69 -3.19
CA VAL A 77 -8.62 -16.56 -2.52
C VAL A 77 -9.42 -15.69 -3.47
N HIS A 78 -9.55 -16.12 -4.74
CA HIS A 78 -10.16 -15.28 -5.78
C HIS A 78 -11.59 -14.85 -5.43
N ASP A 79 -12.42 -15.80 -5.01
CA ASP A 79 -13.85 -15.58 -4.78
C ASP A 79 -14.06 -14.60 -3.63
N PHE A 80 -13.27 -14.75 -2.55
CA PHE A 80 -13.25 -13.80 -1.44
C PHE A 80 -12.93 -12.37 -1.92
N PHE A 81 -11.82 -12.19 -2.65
CA PHE A 81 -11.42 -10.86 -3.12
C PHE A 81 -12.32 -10.31 -4.24
N SER A 82 -12.99 -11.16 -5.01
CA SER A 82 -13.98 -10.72 -6.01
C SER A 82 -15.28 -10.28 -5.39
N ASP A 83 -15.63 -10.78 -4.21
CA ASP A 83 -16.90 -10.47 -3.54
C ASP A 83 -16.79 -9.36 -2.50
N LEU A 84 -15.56 -8.95 -2.15
CA LEU A 84 -15.33 -7.81 -1.26
C LEU A 84 -16.09 -6.55 -1.68
N GLU A 85 -16.60 -5.84 -0.67
CA GLU A 85 -17.27 -4.56 -0.86
C GLU A 85 -16.38 -3.60 -1.67
N PRO A 86 -16.92 -2.89 -2.69
CA PRO A 86 -16.15 -1.97 -3.52
C PRO A 86 -15.34 -0.93 -2.74
N ARG A 87 -15.84 -0.51 -1.57
CA ARG A 87 -15.14 0.42 -0.68
C ARG A 87 -13.83 -0.18 -0.14
N ILE A 88 -13.84 -1.42 0.32
CA ILE A 88 -12.66 -2.13 0.84
C ILE A 88 -11.66 -2.35 -0.29
N LYS A 89 -12.13 -2.76 -1.48
CA LYS A 89 -11.27 -2.90 -2.66
C LYS A 89 -10.54 -1.60 -3.00
N ARG A 90 -11.22 -0.46 -2.99
CA ARG A 90 -10.59 0.86 -3.21
C ARG A 90 -9.50 1.13 -2.18
N HIS A 91 -9.73 0.88 -0.90
CA HIS A 91 -8.70 1.06 0.13
C HIS A 91 -7.48 0.17 -0.14
N LEU A 92 -7.67 -1.10 -0.46
CA LEU A 92 -6.58 -2.04 -0.79
C LEU A 92 -5.80 -1.62 -2.04
N LEU A 93 -6.47 -1.12 -3.07
CA LEU A 93 -5.83 -0.57 -4.26
C LEU A 93 -5.05 0.71 -3.95
N ILE A 94 -5.61 1.62 -3.15
CA ILE A 94 -4.91 2.83 -2.69
C ILE A 94 -3.64 2.46 -1.91
N HIS A 95 -3.67 1.40 -1.10
CA HIS A 95 -2.47 0.93 -0.41
C HIS A 95 -1.42 0.47 -1.41
N TRP A 96 -1.82 -0.39 -2.35
CA TRP A 96 -0.92 -0.96 -3.33
C TRP A 96 -0.24 0.11 -4.18
N PHE A 97 -1.03 1.00 -4.79
CA PHE A 97 -0.50 2.08 -5.62
C PHE A 97 0.22 3.14 -4.80
N GLY A 98 -0.30 3.49 -3.62
CA GLY A 98 0.29 4.50 -2.76
C GLY A 98 1.70 4.11 -2.28
N LEU A 99 1.94 2.83 -1.97
CA LEU A 99 3.27 2.36 -1.63
C LEU A 99 4.22 2.41 -2.82
N VAL A 100 3.79 1.92 -3.99
CA VAL A 100 4.62 1.90 -5.21
C VAL A 100 4.95 3.32 -5.66
N ILE A 101 3.93 4.15 -5.86
CA ILE A 101 4.09 5.53 -6.35
C ILE A 101 4.80 6.39 -5.30
N GLY A 102 4.35 6.34 -4.04
CA GLY A 102 4.97 7.10 -2.95
C GLY A 102 6.43 6.71 -2.73
N GLY A 103 6.75 5.41 -2.80
CA GLY A 103 8.12 4.91 -2.74
C GLY A 103 8.97 5.43 -3.89
N LEU A 104 8.49 5.33 -5.13
CA LEU A 104 9.25 5.83 -6.29
C LEU A 104 9.50 7.34 -6.20
N ILE A 105 8.49 8.14 -5.85
CA ILE A 105 8.61 9.60 -5.75
C ILE A 105 9.53 10.01 -4.59
N ALA A 106 9.54 9.27 -3.48
CA ALA A 106 10.41 9.57 -2.35
C ALA A 106 11.87 9.14 -2.59
N PHE A 107 12.08 7.92 -3.10
CA PHE A 107 13.42 7.33 -3.17
C PHE A 107 14.18 7.64 -4.46
N ILE A 108 13.53 7.80 -5.61
CA ILE A 108 14.25 8.13 -6.85
C ILE A 108 15.01 9.46 -6.73
N PRO A 109 14.38 10.57 -6.28
CA PRO A 109 15.11 11.83 -6.13
C PRO A 109 16.23 11.74 -5.10
N ALA A 110 16.02 11.03 -3.99
CA ALA A 110 17.05 10.82 -2.98
C ALA A 110 18.26 10.06 -3.53
N ILE A 111 18.03 9.01 -4.31
CA ILE A 111 19.09 8.25 -4.99
C ILE A 111 19.83 9.14 -5.99
N LEU A 112 19.11 9.90 -6.81
CA LEU A 112 19.74 10.80 -7.79
C LEU A 112 20.59 11.88 -7.13
N LEU A 113 20.13 12.44 -6.00
CA LEU A 113 20.89 13.41 -5.22
C LEU A 113 22.15 12.81 -4.58
N TYR A 114 22.13 11.54 -4.21
CA TYR A 114 23.29 10.86 -3.62
C TYR A 114 24.44 10.67 -4.63
N PHE A 115 24.12 10.51 -5.92
CA PHE A 115 25.10 10.30 -6.99
C PHE A 115 25.51 11.58 -7.72
N GLN A 116 25.00 12.74 -7.31
CA GLN A 116 25.44 14.06 -7.79
C GLN A 116 26.57 14.61 -6.93
#